data_AF-A0A9D9DTZ7-F1
#
_entry.id   AF-A0A9D9DTZ7-F1
#
_cell.length_a   1.000
_cell.length_b   1.000
_cell.length_c   1.000
_cell.angle_alpha   90.00
_cell.angle_beta   90.00
_cell.angle_gamma   90.00
#
_symmetry.space_group_name_H-M   'P 1'
#
loop_
_entity.id
_entity.type
_entity.pdbx_description
1 polymer ?
#
loop_
_entity_poly.entity_id
_entity_poly.type
_entity_poly.pdbx_seq_one_letter_code
_entity_poly.pdbx_strand_id
1 'polypeptide(L)'
;MKDSVESIFRDIRLNAEKISSTITGKVEGIGLDVVERAREIASTVRGKVEEISITVKVTAMAKEVKNEQVEPHKVIMLGGRRAGKSSVLACIVDQLANKTPGDICSVIQTDQGHVFYDNDGKAYCLPPLYEKKIEIKDFLGKIKLPNALFVVDMKATTDKGSYYLQIRTGESATMKLEFVDVPGESMESVRREGNHIGPNPEREELQKQVQESDIFIITIDTPFLMEAGEGVNLVYNRIQEITDIMGNLIINREDSWDKKFVLFCPVKCEKWLKEGKGEMIADKVCRVYRNLINTWVKHPNVAMWIMPVETAGGIEFSKFMDAKRVFKSKEDGYGESCSVNPLTGTIIYRDGRIEKGKNDYVFEDDLRWQQSFHSPIPIPLAWYRSTGEGYSPRLCEQPVYRFLCFLAEKEELINQEKLKKDQDVKRWKRFLRYLRNYRSPFGDYAEEFKALGDKIRQGNLIKESGDGFRKLTEIIK
;
A
#
# COMPACT_ATOMS: atom_id res chain seq x y z
N MET A 1 12.58 33.38 14.89
CA MET A 1 11.20 33.49 15.45
C MET A 1 10.97 32.45 16.56
N LYS A 2 11.33 31.18 16.33
CA LYS A 2 11.36 30.10 17.35
C LYS A 2 12.14 30.48 18.62
N ASP A 3 13.34 31.04 18.46
CA ASP A 3 14.20 31.45 19.57
C ASP A 3 13.61 32.60 20.42
N SER A 4 12.91 33.55 19.79
CA SER A 4 12.22 34.63 20.51
C SER A 4 11.02 34.13 21.30
N VAL A 5 10.30 33.13 20.79
CA VAL A 5 9.14 32.54 21.49
C VAL A 5 9.61 31.68 22.67
N GLU A 6 10.66 30.88 22.49
CA GLU A 6 11.26 30.13 23.61
C GLU A 6 11.83 31.06 24.68
N SER A 7 12.45 32.18 24.32
CA SER A 7 12.89 33.22 25.27
C SER A 7 11.74 33.76 26.10
N ILE A 8 10.62 34.16 25.47
CA ILE A 8 9.44 34.70 26.16
C ILE A 8 8.83 33.65 27.11
N PHE A 9 8.78 32.37 26.71
CA PHE A 9 8.30 31.29 27.59
C PHE A 9 9.23 31.02 28.77
N ARG A 10 10.54 31.11 28.55
CA ARG A 10 11.54 30.98 29.62
C ARG A 10 11.36 32.10 30.64
N ASP A 11 11.13 33.33 30.19
CA ASP A 11 10.91 34.50 31.04
C ASP A 11 9.59 34.41 31.81
N ILE A 12 8.50 33.97 31.17
CA ILE A 12 7.20 33.75 31.84
C ILE A 12 7.33 32.66 32.92
N ARG A 13 8.04 31.56 32.62
CA ARG A 13 8.25 30.46 33.58
C ARG A 13 9.11 30.91 34.77
N LEU A 14 10.21 31.62 34.50
CA LEU A 14 11.07 32.21 35.53
C LEU A 14 10.31 33.21 36.42
N ASN A 15 9.42 34.02 35.82
CA ASN A 15 8.60 34.96 36.58
C ASN A 15 7.51 34.26 37.40
N ALA A 16 6.88 33.20 36.88
CA ALA A 16 5.93 32.40 37.63
C ALA A 16 6.58 31.65 38.81
N GLU A 17 7.79 31.11 38.61
CA GLU A 17 8.58 30.48 39.68
C GLU A 17 9.01 31.50 40.74
N LYS A 18 9.43 32.72 40.34
CA LYS A 18 9.70 33.84 41.26
C LYS A 18 8.47 34.28 42.06
N ILE A 19 7.31 34.37 41.43
CA ILE A 19 6.05 34.72 42.11
C ILE A 19 5.71 33.61 43.12
N SER A 20 5.81 32.34 42.71
CA SER A 20 5.57 31.21 43.60
C SER A 20 6.53 31.20 44.79
N SER A 21 7.83 31.45 44.58
CA SER A 21 8.83 31.47 45.65
C SER A 21 8.65 32.65 46.60
N THR A 22 8.21 33.80 46.08
CA THR A 22 7.92 35.01 46.87
C THR A 22 6.66 34.81 47.74
N ILE A 23 5.67 34.08 47.22
CA ILE A 23 4.47 33.70 47.98
C ILE A 23 4.82 32.69 49.08
N THR A 24 5.64 31.67 48.82
CA THR A 24 6.04 30.71 49.88
C THR A 24 6.99 31.32 50.93
N GLY A 25 7.86 32.25 50.55
CA GLY A 25 8.82 32.89 51.47
C GLY A 25 8.24 33.95 52.41
N LYS A 26 7.03 34.46 52.15
CA LYS A 26 6.36 35.48 52.99
C LYS A 26 5.29 34.92 53.93
N VAL A 27 5.13 33.60 54.01
CA VAL A 27 4.02 32.95 54.74
C VAL A 27 4.48 32.31 56.06
N GLU A 28 5.71 32.58 56.52
CA GLU A 28 6.09 32.32 57.91
C GLU A 28 5.38 33.32 58.84
N GLY A 29 4.16 32.96 59.27
CA GLY A 29 3.39 33.71 60.28
C GLY A 29 1.90 33.93 59.97
N ILE A 30 1.38 33.46 58.83
CA ILE A 30 -0.03 33.67 58.45
C ILE A 30 -0.75 32.32 58.43
N GLY A 31 -1.94 32.25 59.05
CA GLY A 31 -2.69 31.01 59.32
C GLY A 31 -2.95 30.11 58.11
N LEU A 32 -3.14 28.81 58.39
CA LEU A 32 -3.27 27.70 57.44
C LEU A 32 -4.19 27.98 56.22
N ASP A 33 -5.25 28.74 56.43
CA ASP A 33 -6.28 29.07 55.43
C ASP A 33 -5.73 29.94 54.27
N VAL A 34 -4.73 30.78 54.54
CA VAL A 34 -4.09 31.63 53.52
C VAL A 34 -3.09 30.82 52.68
N VAL A 35 -2.44 29.81 53.28
CA VAL A 35 -1.51 28.91 52.58
C VAL A 35 -2.26 28.04 51.57
N GLU A 36 -3.43 27.52 51.93
CA GLU A 36 -4.25 26.70 51.03
C GLU A 36 -4.77 27.51 49.85
N ARG A 37 -5.31 28.71 50.09
CA ARG A 37 -5.72 29.62 49.00
C ARG A 37 -4.56 30.00 48.08
N ALA A 38 -3.37 30.24 48.63
CA ALA A 38 -2.19 30.55 47.83
C ALA A 38 -1.76 29.36 46.94
N ARG A 39 -1.85 28.12 47.45
CA ARG A 39 -1.58 26.91 46.66
C ARG A 39 -2.62 26.69 45.56
N GLU A 40 -3.88 26.97 45.82
CA GLU A 40 -4.98 26.86 44.85
C GLU A 40 -4.86 27.91 43.72
N ILE A 41 -4.47 29.14 44.07
CA ILE A 41 -4.17 30.18 43.08
C ILE A 41 -2.93 29.79 42.25
N ALA A 42 -1.88 29.26 42.88
CA ALA A 42 -0.66 28.84 42.19
C ALA A 42 -0.91 27.65 41.23
N SER A 43 -1.75 26.69 41.61
CA SER A 43 -2.13 25.57 40.72
C SER A 43 -2.97 26.06 39.53
N THR A 44 -3.90 26.98 39.77
CA THR A 44 -4.73 27.61 38.73
C THR A 44 -3.90 28.41 37.74
N VAL A 45 -2.96 29.22 38.24
CA VAL A 45 -2.03 30.00 37.40
C VAL A 45 -1.13 29.07 36.59
N ARG A 46 -0.60 28.00 37.19
CA ARG A 46 0.22 27.01 36.47
C ARG A 46 -0.56 26.31 35.36
N GLY A 47 -1.81 25.92 35.62
CA GLY A 47 -2.71 25.34 34.60
C GLY A 47 -2.96 26.29 33.43
N LYS A 48 -3.27 27.57 33.71
CA LYS A 48 -3.47 28.59 32.67
C LYS A 48 -2.21 28.90 31.86
N VAL A 49 -1.04 28.93 32.50
CA VAL A 49 0.25 29.13 31.80
C VAL A 49 0.56 27.96 30.87
N GLU A 50 0.27 26.72 31.30
CA GLU A 50 0.45 25.53 30.46
C GLU A 50 -0.51 25.54 29.26
N GLU A 51 -1.77 25.92 29.46
CA GLU A 51 -2.78 26.07 28.42
C GLU A 51 -2.41 27.16 27.39
N ILE A 52 -1.93 28.32 27.85
CA ILE A 52 -1.44 29.40 26.97
C ILE A 52 -0.19 28.93 26.21
N SER A 53 0.73 28.20 26.85
CA SER A 53 1.93 27.68 26.19
C SER A 53 1.60 26.69 25.08
N ILE A 54 0.63 25.81 25.32
CA ILE A 54 0.11 24.88 24.31
C ILE A 54 -0.53 25.67 23.16
N THR A 55 -1.40 26.64 23.46
CA THR A 55 -2.10 27.43 22.45
C THR A 55 -1.14 28.21 21.54
N VAL A 56 -0.12 28.86 22.11
CA VAL A 56 0.87 29.63 21.33
C VAL A 56 1.76 28.70 20.49
N LYS A 57 2.15 27.52 21.01
CA LYS A 57 2.87 26.51 20.22
C LYS A 57 2.01 26.01 19.06
N VAL A 58 0.72 25.81 19.27
CA VAL A 58 -0.24 25.43 18.21
C VAL A 58 -0.33 26.52 17.14
N THR A 59 -0.46 27.80 17.53
CA THR A 59 -0.53 28.91 16.57
C THR A 59 0.79 29.08 15.80
N ALA A 60 1.94 28.84 16.45
CA ALA A 60 3.24 28.88 15.80
C ALA A 60 3.44 27.70 14.83
N MET A 61 3.05 26.48 15.21
CA MET A 61 3.09 25.31 14.35
C MET A 61 2.12 25.43 13.17
N ALA A 62 0.90 25.93 13.40
CA ALA A 62 -0.06 26.23 12.34
C ALA A 62 0.43 27.33 11.38
N LYS A 63 1.33 28.20 11.83
CA LYS A 63 2.01 29.20 10.97
C LYS A 63 3.22 28.63 10.24
N GLU A 64 3.98 27.70 10.84
CA GLU A 64 5.11 27.00 10.18
C GLU A 64 4.62 26.05 9.08
N VAL A 65 3.44 25.44 9.22
CA VAL A 65 2.82 24.57 8.19
C VAL A 65 2.49 25.31 6.87
N LYS A 66 2.44 26.65 6.86
CA LYS A 66 2.06 27.42 5.66
C LYS A 66 3.13 27.51 4.56
N ASN A 67 4.33 26.94 4.72
CA ASN A 67 5.41 27.06 3.73
C ASN A 67 6.21 25.77 3.46
N GLU A 68 5.77 24.61 3.93
CA GLU A 68 6.41 23.34 3.57
C GLU A 68 5.83 22.80 2.26
N GLN A 69 6.72 22.39 1.34
CA GLN A 69 6.34 21.60 0.18
C GLN A 69 5.51 20.40 0.67
N VAL A 70 4.26 20.28 0.19
CA VAL A 70 3.37 19.16 0.56
C VAL A 70 4.08 17.84 0.27
N GLU A 71 4.54 17.16 1.33
CA GLU A 71 5.13 15.84 1.24
C GLU A 71 4.05 14.82 0.82
N PRO A 72 4.39 13.83 -0.02
CA PRO A 72 3.42 12.92 -0.60
C PRO A 72 2.80 11.99 0.45
N HIS A 73 1.52 11.68 0.26
CA HIS A 73 0.80 10.72 1.10
C HIS A 73 1.12 9.28 0.69
N LYS A 74 1.46 8.43 1.66
CA LYS A 74 2.05 7.11 1.41
C LYS A 74 0.99 6.01 1.23
N VAL A 75 1.10 5.29 0.12
CA VAL A 75 0.35 4.09 -0.24
C VAL A 75 1.33 2.93 -0.34
N ILE A 76 1.14 1.88 0.45
CA ILE A 76 2.02 0.70 0.39
C ILE A 76 1.36 -0.43 -0.36
N MET A 77 2.11 -1.05 -1.29
CA MET A 77 1.66 -2.18 -2.09
C MET A 77 2.35 -3.46 -1.61
N LEU A 78 1.56 -4.37 -1.05
CA LEU A 78 2.00 -5.67 -0.55
C LEU A 78 1.53 -6.79 -1.49
N GLY A 79 2.23 -7.92 -1.47
CA GLY A 79 1.87 -9.07 -2.30
C GLY A 79 3.09 -9.86 -2.77
N GLY A 80 2.86 -11.08 -3.21
CA GLY A 80 3.91 -11.99 -3.65
C GLY A 80 4.80 -11.46 -4.78
N ARG A 81 5.90 -12.18 -5.01
CA ARG A 81 6.73 -11.97 -6.20
C ARG A 81 5.89 -12.29 -7.44
N ARG A 82 5.92 -11.41 -8.46
CA ARG A 82 5.13 -11.52 -9.70
C ARG A 82 3.60 -11.54 -9.53
N ALA A 83 3.09 -11.21 -8.34
CA ALA A 83 1.65 -11.11 -8.11
C ALA A 83 1.00 -10.08 -9.05
N GLY A 84 1.68 -8.98 -9.36
CA GLY A 84 1.24 -7.97 -10.33
C GLY A 84 1.15 -6.55 -9.78
N LYS A 85 1.86 -6.23 -8.68
CA LYS A 85 1.81 -4.92 -8.00
C LYS A 85 2.09 -3.74 -8.94
N SER A 86 3.26 -3.71 -9.57
CA SER A 86 3.62 -2.62 -10.51
C SER A 86 2.72 -2.62 -11.76
N SER A 87 2.19 -3.77 -12.17
CA SER A 87 1.20 -3.86 -13.27
C SER A 87 -0.12 -3.21 -12.89
N VAL A 88 -0.62 -3.42 -11.67
CA VAL A 88 -1.80 -2.72 -11.14
C VAL A 88 -1.55 -1.22 -11.16
N LEU A 89 -0.39 -0.75 -10.69
CA LEU A 89 -0.09 0.67 -10.64
C LEU A 89 -0.02 1.32 -12.03
N ALA A 90 0.63 0.65 -12.99
CA ALA A 90 0.68 1.11 -14.37
C ALA A 90 -0.73 1.18 -15.00
N CYS A 91 -1.60 0.20 -14.69
CA CYS A 91 -2.97 0.18 -15.20
C CYS A 91 -3.87 1.18 -14.48
N ILE A 92 -3.65 1.47 -13.20
CA ILE A 92 -4.30 2.55 -12.47
C ILE A 92 -4.05 3.88 -13.20
N VAL A 93 -2.79 4.20 -13.51
CA VAL A 93 -2.44 5.46 -14.19
C VAL A 93 -3.09 5.51 -15.58
N ASP A 94 -3.04 4.41 -16.33
CA ASP A 94 -3.66 4.34 -17.65
C ASP A 94 -5.18 4.51 -17.61
N GLN A 95 -5.87 3.78 -16.74
CA GLN A 95 -7.32 3.83 -16.63
C GLN A 95 -7.79 5.17 -16.08
N LEU A 96 -7.08 5.76 -15.13
CA LEU A 96 -7.42 7.10 -14.64
C LEU A 96 -7.27 8.15 -15.73
N ALA A 97 -6.21 8.08 -16.55
CA ALA A 97 -5.99 9.01 -17.66
C ALA A 97 -7.02 8.85 -18.80
N ASN A 98 -7.51 7.63 -19.06
CA ASN A 98 -8.37 7.34 -20.21
C ASN A 98 -9.87 7.23 -19.88
N LYS A 99 -10.23 6.86 -18.65
CA LYS A 99 -11.63 6.59 -18.24
C LYS A 99 -12.18 7.57 -17.21
N THR A 100 -11.33 8.30 -16.49
CA THR A 100 -11.84 9.34 -15.59
C THR A 100 -12.31 10.52 -16.42
N PRO A 101 -13.55 10.98 -16.25
CA PRO A 101 -14.00 12.23 -16.86
C PRO A 101 -13.02 13.36 -16.51
N GLY A 102 -12.53 14.08 -17.52
CA GLY A 102 -11.46 15.08 -17.35
C GLY A 102 -11.85 16.28 -16.48
N ASP A 103 -13.16 16.48 -16.25
CA ASP A 103 -13.76 17.46 -15.35
C ASP A 103 -13.78 17.03 -13.87
N ILE A 104 -13.42 15.77 -13.59
CA ILE A 104 -13.34 15.20 -12.25
C ILE A 104 -11.91 15.33 -11.72
N CYS A 105 -10.95 14.61 -12.30
CA CYS A 105 -9.53 14.78 -11.97
C CYS A 105 -8.61 14.33 -13.10
N SER A 106 -7.37 14.83 -13.08
CA SER A 106 -6.28 14.35 -13.93
C SER A 106 -5.15 13.79 -13.07
N VAL A 107 -4.43 12.80 -13.61
CA VAL A 107 -3.34 12.12 -12.93
C VAL A 107 -2.06 12.30 -13.74
N ILE A 108 -1.01 12.75 -13.07
CA ILE A 108 0.30 13.00 -13.67
C ILE A 108 1.32 12.19 -12.87
N GLN A 109 2.08 11.35 -13.57
CA GLN A 109 3.27 10.74 -12.99
C GLN A 109 4.36 11.81 -12.90
N THR A 110 4.88 12.07 -11.70
CA THR A 110 5.84 13.17 -11.45
C THR A 110 7.28 12.71 -11.35
N ASP A 111 7.52 11.40 -11.18
CA ASP A 111 8.85 10.82 -11.17
C ASP A 111 9.38 10.60 -12.59
N GLN A 112 10.48 11.28 -12.91
CA GLN A 112 11.37 10.90 -14.01
C GLN A 112 12.41 9.92 -13.46
N GLY A 113 12.02 8.65 -13.30
CA GLY A 113 12.94 7.54 -12.98
C GLY A 113 13.91 7.81 -11.83
N HIS A 114 13.50 7.55 -10.59
CA HIS A 114 14.43 7.61 -9.44
C HIS A 114 15.63 6.70 -9.69
N VAL A 115 16.83 7.29 -9.62
CA VAL A 115 18.10 6.57 -9.69
C VAL A 115 18.40 6.01 -8.31
N PHE A 116 18.40 4.70 -8.19
CA PHE A 116 18.87 3.97 -7.02
C PHE A 116 20.31 3.55 -7.26
N TYR A 117 21.04 3.35 -6.17
CA TYR A 117 22.38 2.77 -6.21
C TYR A 117 22.33 1.45 -5.47
N ASP A 118 22.84 0.38 -6.07
CA ASP A 118 23.02 -0.87 -5.35
C ASP A 118 24.16 -0.76 -4.33
N ASN A 119 24.37 -1.83 -3.55
CA ASN A 119 25.44 -1.89 -2.56
C ASN A 119 26.85 -1.76 -3.16
N ASP A 120 26.98 -1.93 -4.48
CA ASP A 120 28.22 -1.77 -5.24
C ASP A 120 28.33 -0.37 -5.89
N GLY A 121 27.39 0.53 -5.61
CA GLY A 121 27.36 1.90 -6.15
C GLY A 121 26.91 1.99 -7.61
N LYS A 122 26.32 0.93 -8.17
CA LYS A 122 25.79 0.94 -9.54
C LYS A 122 24.41 1.58 -9.58
N ALA A 123 24.29 2.61 -10.39
CA ALA A 123 23.03 3.29 -10.64
C ALA A 123 22.05 2.36 -11.41
N TYR A 124 20.83 2.21 -10.91
CA TYR A 124 19.71 1.63 -11.64
C TYR A 124 18.48 2.51 -11.46
N CYS A 125 17.75 2.76 -12.55
CA CYS A 125 16.49 3.48 -12.49
C CYS A 125 15.34 2.49 -12.42
N LEU A 126 14.35 2.76 -11.58
CA LEU A 126 13.05 2.10 -11.76
C LEU A 126 12.46 2.52 -13.11
N PRO A 127 12.01 1.57 -13.92
CA PRO A 127 11.33 1.90 -15.17
C PRO A 127 10.06 2.70 -14.85
N PRO A 128 9.81 3.82 -15.54
CA PRO A 128 8.55 4.56 -15.44
C PRO A 128 7.34 3.66 -15.67
N LEU A 129 6.20 3.99 -15.05
CA LEU A 129 4.98 3.18 -15.16
C LEU A 129 4.47 3.11 -16.60
N TYR A 130 4.72 4.15 -17.40
CA TYR A 130 4.46 4.13 -18.83
C TYR A 130 5.25 3.05 -19.58
N GLU A 131 6.52 2.82 -19.23
CA GLU A 131 7.30 1.72 -19.82
C GLU A 131 6.74 0.36 -19.42
N LYS A 132 6.28 0.21 -18.16
CA LYS A 132 5.60 -1.02 -17.72
C LYS A 132 4.32 -1.28 -18.50
N LYS A 133 3.55 -0.23 -18.80
CA LYS A 133 2.38 -0.31 -19.69
C LYS A 133 2.79 -0.74 -21.11
N ILE A 134 3.84 -0.16 -21.68
CA ILE A 134 4.35 -0.56 -23.00
C ILE A 134 4.78 -2.03 -22.96
N GLU A 135 5.50 -2.47 -21.93
CA GLU A 135 5.92 -3.87 -21.77
C GLU A 135 4.72 -4.82 -21.86
N ILE A 136 3.63 -4.53 -21.14
CA ILE A 136 2.40 -5.32 -21.18
C ILE A 136 1.79 -5.27 -22.58
N LYS A 137 1.66 -4.08 -23.19
CA LYS A 137 1.10 -3.90 -24.53
C LYS A 137 1.87 -4.65 -25.60
N ASP A 138 3.19 -4.55 -25.59
CA ASP A 138 4.09 -5.20 -26.55
C ASP A 138 4.09 -6.72 -26.37
N PHE A 139 4.06 -7.19 -25.13
CA PHE A 139 3.92 -8.61 -24.82
C PHE A 139 2.63 -9.18 -25.42
N LEU A 140 1.49 -8.53 -25.15
CA LEU A 140 0.19 -8.95 -25.72
C LEU A 140 0.12 -8.73 -27.24
N GLY A 141 0.78 -7.70 -27.75
CA GLY A 141 0.89 -7.39 -29.16
C GLY A 141 1.69 -8.43 -29.96
N LYS A 142 2.59 -9.18 -29.30
CA LYS A 142 3.26 -10.34 -29.91
C LYS A 142 2.36 -11.58 -29.93
N ILE A 143 1.40 -11.66 -29.01
CA ILE A 143 0.49 -12.79 -28.81
C ILE A 143 -0.89 -12.46 -29.39
N LYS A 144 -0.93 -12.17 -30.71
CA LYS A 144 -2.17 -11.77 -31.38
C LYS A 144 -3.13 -12.91 -31.67
N LEU A 145 -2.63 -14.15 -31.75
CA LEU A 145 -3.45 -15.29 -32.11
C LEU A 145 -4.41 -15.63 -30.96
N PRO A 146 -5.74 -15.61 -31.18
CA PRO A 146 -6.70 -16.08 -30.20
C PRO A 146 -6.36 -17.52 -29.79
N ASN A 147 -6.50 -17.82 -28.50
CA ASN A 147 -6.17 -19.10 -27.89
C ASN A 147 -4.67 -19.49 -27.90
N ALA A 148 -3.76 -18.60 -28.30
CA ALA A 148 -2.33 -18.84 -28.12
C ALA A 148 -2.02 -19.01 -26.63
N LEU A 149 -1.34 -20.11 -26.30
CA LEU A 149 -0.99 -20.50 -24.95
C LEU A 149 0.38 -19.92 -24.60
N PHE A 150 0.56 -19.29 -23.44
CA PHE A 150 1.85 -18.71 -23.04
C PHE A 150 1.94 -18.59 -21.51
N VAL A 151 3.14 -18.29 -21.01
CA VAL A 151 3.39 -17.97 -19.60
C VAL A 151 3.59 -16.47 -19.46
N VAL A 152 2.90 -15.85 -18.50
CA VAL A 152 3.15 -14.46 -18.12
C VAL A 152 4.33 -14.43 -17.15
N ASP A 153 5.53 -14.21 -17.68
CA ASP A 153 6.74 -13.93 -16.88
C ASP A 153 7.37 -12.62 -17.33
N MET A 154 6.65 -11.53 -17.11
CA MET A 154 7.21 -10.18 -17.21
C MET A 154 8.26 -9.99 -16.11
N LYS A 155 9.31 -9.20 -16.38
CA LYS A 155 10.45 -9.05 -15.47
C LYS A 155 9.96 -8.73 -14.06
N ALA A 156 10.31 -9.58 -13.09
CA ALA A 156 9.98 -9.36 -11.70
C ALA A 156 10.73 -8.13 -11.18
N THR A 157 10.04 -7.26 -10.45
CA THR A 157 10.67 -6.14 -9.76
C THR A 157 11.58 -6.71 -8.67
N THR A 158 12.88 -6.50 -8.81
CA THR A 158 13.91 -6.98 -7.87
C THR A 158 14.12 -6.00 -6.74
N ASP A 159 13.88 -4.72 -7.00
CA ASP A 159 14.24 -3.64 -6.11
C ASP A 159 13.01 -2.88 -5.64
N LYS A 160 13.06 -2.42 -4.39
CA LYS A 160 12.00 -1.60 -3.81
C LYS A 160 11.87 -0.30 -4.57
N GLY A 161 10.64 0.10 -4.85
CA GLY A 161 10.39 1.31 -5.61
C GLY A 161 9.30 2.21 -5.07
N SER A 162 9.56 3.51 -5.12
CA SER A 162 8.57 4.56 -4.86
C SER A 162 8.20 5.24 -6.17
N TYR A 163 6.91 5.29 -6.47
CA TYR A 163 6.34 6.01 -7.61
C TYR A 163 5.53 7.19 -7.11
N TYR A 164 5.72 8.37 -7.70
CA TYR A 164 5.08 9.60 -7.24
C TYR A 164 4.01 10.07 -8.23
N LEU A 165 2.75 9.92 -7.81
CA LEU A 165 1.60 10.36 -8.61
C LEU A 165 1.07 11.68 -8.07
N GLN A 166 0.80 12.63 -8.96
CA GLN A 166 0.07 13.85 -8.64
C GLN A 166 -1.35 13.76 -9.19
N ILE A 167 -2.33 13.96 -8.32
CA ILE A 167 -3.74 14.03 -8.72
C ILE A 167 -4.14 15.50 -8.66
N ARG A 168 -4.70 16.00 -9.76
CA ARG A 168 -5.18 17.37 -9.89
C ARG A 168 -6.70 17.38 -10.04
N THR A 169 -7.37 18.28 -9.32
CA THR A 169 -8.79 18.54 -9.43
C THR A 169 -9.01 20.05 -9.59
N GLY A 170 -9.98 20.46 -10.40
CA GLY A 170 -10.16 21.88 -10.74
C GLY A 170 -8.92 22.52 -11.38
N GLU A 171 -8.72 23.82 -11.15
CA GLU A 171 -7.64 24.59 -11.80
C GLU A 171 -6.28 24.42 -11.11
N SER A 172 -6.25 24.38 -9.78
CA SER A 172 -5.03 24.48 -8.98
C SER A 172 -4.89 23.44 -7.86
N ALA A 173 -5.97 22.76 -7.46
CA ALA A 173 -5.92 21.81 -6.35
C ALA A 173 -5.14 20.55 -6.77
N THR A 174 -4.05 20.28 -6.05
CA THR A 174 -3.19 19.12 -6.33
C THR A 174 -2.84 18.38 -5.06
N MET A 175 -2.82 17.05 -5.13
CA MET A 175 -2.28 16.18 -4.09
C MET A 175 -1.17 15.31 -4.67
N LYS A 176 -0.21 14.92 -3.82
CA LYS A 176 0.84 13.97 -4.18
C LYS A 176 0.66 12.66 -3.42
N LEU A 177 0.80 11.55 -4.11
CA LEU A 177 0.78 10.20 -3.59
C LEU A 177 2.13 9.54 -3.84
N GLU A 178 2.67 8.88 -2.83
CA GLU A 178 3.82 7.99 -2.94
C GLU A 178 3.33 6.55 -2.89
N PHE A 179 3.48 5.81 -4.00
CA PHE A 179 3.22 4.38 -4.05
C PHE A 179 4.51 3.62 -3.82
N VAL A 180 4.60 2.93 -2.69
CA VAL A 180 5.74 2.06 -2.33
C VAL A 180 5.44 0.64 -2.81
N ASP A 181 6.06 0.22 -3.90
CA ASP A 181 6.04 -1.15 -4.42
C ASP A 181 7.06 -2.01 -3.65
N VAL A 182 6.54 -2.88 -2.78
CA VAL A 182 7.36 -3.74 -1.90
C VAL A 182 7.67 -5.05 -2.63
N PRO A 183 8.96 -5.40 -2.86
CA PRO A 183 9.34 -6.69 -3.41
C PRO A 183 8.79 -7.84 -2.54
N GLY A 184 8.41 -8.96 -3.17
CA GLY A 184 7.80 -10.07 -2.43
C GLY A 184 8.75 -10.66 -1.39
N GLU A 185 10.05 -10.62 -1.71
CA GLU A 185 11.17 -11.10 -0.94
C GLU A 185 11.45 -10.26 0.32
N SER A 186 11.16 -8.95 0.28
CA SER A 186 11.35 -8.06 1.44
C SER A 186 10.43 -8.39 2.61
N MET A 187 9.36 -9.16 2.39
CA MET A 187 8.44 -9.62 3.44
C MET A 187 8.93 -10.89 4.17
N GLU A 188 9.94 -11.58 3.64
CA GLU A 188 10.46 -12.79 4.28
C GLU A 188 11.09 -12.45 5.62
N SER A 189 10.86 -13.30 6.63
CA SER A 189 11.46 -13.14 7.97
C SER A 189 12.97 -13.33 7.98
N VAL A 190 13.48 -14.06 7.00
CA VAL A 190 14.87 -14.53 6.93
C VAL A 190 15.33 -14.42 5.48
N ARG A 191 16.56 -13.96 5.27
CA ARG A 191 17.18 -13.83 3.94
C ARG A 191 18.44 -14.69 3.85
N ARG A 192 18.71 -15.21 2.66
CA ARG A 192 19.96 -15.91 2.35
C ARG A 192 20.91 -14.99 1.59
N GLU A 193 22.10 -14.77 2.14
CA GLU A 193 23.21 -14.07 1.47
C GLU A 193 24.41 -15.03 1.39
N GLY A 194 24.66 -15.55 0.18
CA GLY A 194 25.63 -16.62 -0.03
C GLY A 194 25.24 -17.90 0.73
N ASN A 195 26.08 -18.31 1.69
CA ASN A 195 25.83 -19.48 2.54
C ASN A 195 25.24 -19.15 3.92
N HIS A 196 24.97 -17.87 4.20
CA HIS A 196 24.44 -17.43 5.49
C HIS A 196 22.92 -17.26 5.40
N ILE A 197 22.22 -17.72 6.44
CA ILE A 197 20.78 -17.55 6.65
C ILE A 197 20.62 -16.73 7.92
N GLY A 198 20.03 -15.54 7.81
CA GLY A 198 19.88 -14.59 8.92
C GLY A 198 18.62 -13.74 8.82
N PRO A 199 18.31 -12.94 9.86
CA PRO A 199 17.15 -12.04 9.86
C PRO A 199 17.17 -11.14 8.64
N ASN A 200 16.01 -10.93 8.02
CA ASN A 200 15.93 -10.03 6.87
C ASN A 200 15.93 -8.56 7.34
N PRO A 201 16.99 -7.77 7.08
CA PRO A 201 17.06 -6.38 7.52
C PRO A 201 16.01 -5.49 6.83
N GLU A 202 15.55 -5.87 5.64
CA GLU A 202 14.50 -5.13 4.92
C GLU A 202 13.15 -5.18 5.63
N ARG A 203 12.94 -6.18 6.50
CA ARG A 203 11.68 -6.37 7.21
C ARG A 203 11.44 -5.28 8.27
N GLU A 204 12.48 -4.77 8.92
CA GLU A 204 12.36 -3.69 9.90
C GLU A 204 11.95 -2.37 9.23
N GLU A 205 12.61 -2.05 8.11
CA GLU A 205 12.25 -0.88 7.30
C GLU A 205 10.83 -1.03 6.74
N LEU A 206 10.45 -2.22 6.28
CA LEU A 206 9.09 -2.49 5.84
C LEU A 206 8.06 -2.27 6.95
N GLN A 207 8.34 -2.73 8.17
CA GLN A 207 7.44 -2.51 9.32
C GLN A 207 7.25 -1.02 9.61
N LYS A 208 8.31 -0.21 9.50
CA LYS A 208 8.24 1.24 9.64
C LYS A 208 7.36 1.86 8.54
N GLN A 209 7.55 1.45 7.30
CA GLN A 209 6.74 1.96 6.18
C GLN A 209 5.26 1.58 6.31
N VAL A 210 4.97 0.38 6.78
CA VAL A 210 3.60 -0.07 7.08
C VAL A 210 2.99 0.82 8.17
N GLN A 211 3.74 1.14 9.22
CA GLN A 211 3.26 2.01 10.29
C GLN A 211 3.00 3.46 9.83
N GLU A 212 3.80 3.97 8.90
CA GLU A 212 3.67 5.30 8.30
C GLU A 212 2.56 5.39 7.25
N SER A 213 2.10 4.25 6.71
CA SER A 213 1.10 4.22 5.64
C SER A 213 -0.32 4.26 6.18
N ASP A 214 -1.21 4.88 5.41
CA ASP A 214 -2.64 4.89 5.70
C ASP A 214 -3.45 4.03 4.74
N ILE A 215 -2.88 3.74 3.57
CA ILE A 215 -3.50 2.94 2.50
C ILE A 215 -2.61 1.73 2.23
N PHE A 216 -3.21 0.55 2.29
CA PHE A 216 -2.56 -0.73 2.05
C PHE A 216 -3.23 -1.41 0.86
N ILE A 217 -2.49 -1.67 -0.22
CA ILE A 217 -2.98 -2.41 -1.37
C ILE A 217 -2.32 -3.79 -1.37
N ILE A 218 -3.09 -4.83 -1.04
CA ILE A 218 -2.65 -6.22 -1.02
C ILE A 218 -3.01 -6.85 -2.37
N THR A 219 -2.02 -6.97 -3.25
CA THR A 219 -2.18 -7.60 -4.56
C THR A 219 -2.18 -9.12 -4.43
N ILE A 220 -3.21 -9.78 -4.96
CA ILE A 220 -3.42 -11.22 -4.86
C ILE A 220 -3.46 -11.82 -6.26
N ASP A 221 -2.57 -12.76 -6.55
CA ASP A 221 -2.62 -13.51 -7.81
C ASP A 221 -3.81 -14.48 -7.79
N THR A 222 -4.84 -14.16 -8.59
CA THR A 222 -6.10 -14.89 -8.61
C THR A 222 -5.94 -16.33 -9.11
N PRO A 223 -5.16 -16.62 -10.16
CA PRO A 223 -4.82 -17.99 -10.52
C PRO A 223 -4.31 -18.86 -9.37
N PHE A 224 -3.34 -18.38 -8.59
CA PHE A 224 -2.86 -19.12 -7.44
C PHE A 224 -3.90 -19.20 -6.31
N LEU A 225 -4.71 -18.17 -6.12
CA LEU A 225 -5.81 -18.18 -5.14
C LEU A 225 -6.88 -19.24 -5.47
N MET A 226 -7.20 -19.38 -6.75
CA MET A 226 -8.38 -20.13 -7.21
C MET A 226 -8.07 -21.58 -7.52
N GLU A 227 -6.92 -21.86 -8.15
CA GLU A 227 -6.65 -23.14 -8.80
C GLU A 227 -5.42 -23.86 -8.21
N ALA A 228 -4.58 -23.18 -7.42
CA ALA A 228 -3.43 -23.82 -6.80
C ALA A 228 -3.80 -24.50 -5.47
N GLY A 229 -2.99 -25.49 -5.06
CA GLY A 229 -3.10 -26.10 -3.74
C GLY A 229 -2.83 -25.08 -2.62
N GLU A 230 -3.41 -25.30 -1.45
CA GLU A 230 -3.37 -24.32 -0.34
C GLU A 230 -1.94 -23.93 0.05
N GLY A 231 -1.00 -24.88 0.08
CA GLY A 231 0.41 -24.59 0.37
C GLY A 231 1.09 -23.70 -0.68
N VAL A 232 0.80 -23.93 -1.97
CA VAL A 232 1.34 -23.10 -3.06
C VAL A 232 0.75 -21.69 -2.98
N ASN A 233 -0.56 -21.57 -2.76
CA ASN A 233 -1.21 -20.28 -2.61
C ASN A 233 -0.65 -19.50 -1.41
N LEU A 234 -0.51 -20.16 -0.25
CA LEU A 234 0.03 -19.58 0.99
C LEU A 234 1.37 -18.88 0.73
N VAL A 235 2.28 -19.58 0.05
CA VAL A 235 3.62 -19.07 -0.28
C VAL A 235 3.57 -18.03 -1.40
N TYR A 236 2.89 -18.33 -2.52
CA TYR A 236 2.91 -17.44 -3.69
C TYR A 236 2.29 -16.08 -3.39
N ASN A 237 1.19 -16.04 -2.65
CA ASN A 237 0.50 -14.81 -2.27
C ASN A 237 0.98 -14.23 -0.93
N ARG A 238 2.00 -14.82 -0.30
CA ARG A 238 2.65 -14.33 0.93
C ARG A 238 1.67 -14.03 2.06
N ILE A 239 0.69 -14.91 2.22
CA ILE A 239 -0.47 -14.67 3.09
C ILE A 239 -0.04 -14.55 4.55
N GLN A 240 0.89 -15.40 5.01
CA GLN A 240 1.34 -15.38 6.40
C GLN A 240 2.18 -14.13 6.68
N GLU A 241 3.13 -13.82 5.81
CA GLU A 241 4.02 -12.67 5.99
C GLU A 241 3.24 -11.35 6.00
N ILE A 242 2.26 -11.20 5.09
CA ILE A 242 1.37 -10.03 5.07
C ILE A 242 0.53 -9.98 6.36
N THR A 243 -0.01 -11.12 6.80
CA THR A 243 -0.78 -11.20 8.05
C THR A 243 0.05 -10.76 9.25
N ASP A 244 1.30 -11.20 9.34
CA ASP A 244 2.21 -10.87 10.45
C ASP A 244 2.57 -9.38 10.45
N ILE A 245 2.98 -8.85 9.29
CA ILE A 245 3.41 -7.45 9.15
C ILE A 245 2.25 -6.50 9.47
N MET A 246 1.07 -6.77 8.92
CA MET A 246 -0.14 -5.97 9.15
C MET A 246 -0.73 -6.20 10.54
N GLY A 247 -0.54 -7.38 11.14
CA GLY A 247 -0.99 -7.69 12.50
C GLY A 247 -0.25 -6.87 13.57
N ASN A 248 0.97 -6.41 13.25
CA ASN A 248 1.78 -5.55 14.11
C ASN A 248 1.50 -4.04 13.92
N LEU A 249 0.52 -3.68 13.10
CA LEU A 249 0.15 -2.28 12.89
C LEU A 249 -0.45 -1.69 14.19
N ILE A 250 0.05 -0.55 14.62
CA ILE A 250 -0.48 0.14 15.80
C ILE A 250 -1.47 1.20 15.33
N ILE A 251 -2.74 1.03 15.73
CA ILE A 251 -3.83 1.98 15.45
C ILE A 251 -4.48 2.37 16.76
N ASN A 252 -4.62 3.67 17.01
CA ASN A 252 -5.32 4.12 18.21
C ASN A 252 -6.84 4.13 18.00
N ARG A 253 -7.55 3.26 18.72
CA ARG A 253 -9.01 3.09 18.63
C ARG A 253 -9.80 4.34 19.05
N GLU A 254 -9.30 5.11 20.01
CA GLU A 254 -9.99 6.29 20.55
C GLU A 254 -9.82 7.53 19.65
N ASP A 255 -8.82 7.50 18.80
CA ASP A 255 -8.41 8.63 17.98
C ASP A 255 -9.06 8.46 16.59
N SER A 256 -10.26 9.02 16.42
CA SER A 256 -11.08 8.87 15.19
C SER A 256 -10.40 9.32 13.88
N TRP A 257 -9.30 10.06 13.99
CA TRP A 257 -8.46 10.52 12.89
C TRP A 257 -7.38 9.51 12.46
N ASP A 258 -7.02 8.52 13.28
CA ASP A 258 -6.02 7.50 12.95
C ASP A 258 -6.63 6.38 12.10
N LYS A 259 -7.13 6.76 10.92
CA LYS A 259 -7.83 5.87 10.00
C LYS A 259 -6.88 5.18 9.02
N LYS A 260 -7.16 3.91 8.75
CA LYS A 260 -6.45 3.04 7.80
C LYS A 260 -7.41 2.43 6.78
N PHE A 261 -6.93 2.24 5.55
CA PHE A 261 -7.67 1.64 4.46
C PHE A 261 -6.92 0.43 3.91
N VAL A 262 -7.51 -0.76 3.99
CA VAL A 262 -6.93 -2.01 3.50
C VAL A 262 -7.71 -2.51 2.30
N LEU A 263 -7.04 -2.65 1.17
CA LEU A 263 -7.60 -3.12 -0.07
C LEU A 263 -6.99 -4.47 -0.45
N PHE A 264 -7.80 -5.52 -0.47
CA PHE A 264 -7.45 -6.75 -1.16
C PHE A 264 -7.77 -6.59 -2.64
N CYS A 265 -6.75 -6.70 -3.48
CA CYS A 265 -6.81 -6.46 -4.91
C CYS A 265 -6.46 -7.76 -5.66
N PRO A 266 -7.44 -8.66 -5.88
CA PRO A 266 -7.29 -9.79 -6.78
C PRO A 266 -6.98 -9.33 -8.20
N VAL A 267 -5.89 -9.81 -8.77
CA VAL A 267 -5.43 -9.48 -10.12
C VAL A 267 -5.37 -10.72 -11.00
N LYS A 268 -5.26 -10.52 -12.31
CA LYS A 268 -5.31 -11.59 -13.31
C LYS A 268 -6.61 -12.40 -13.23
N CYS A 269 -7.72 -11.72 -12.88
CA CYS A 269 -9.01 -12.32 -12.59
C CYS A 269 -9.94 -12.44 -13.82
N GLU A 270 -9.45 -12.07 -15.02
CA GLU A 270 -10.21 -11.97 -16.27
C GLU A 270 -11.10 -13.21 -16.52
N LYS A 271 -10.53 -14.42 -16.35
CA LYS A 271 -11.26 -15.70 -16.50
C LYS A 271 -12.53 -15.74 -15.64
N TRP A 272 -12.38 -15.51 -14.33
CA TRP A 272 -13.48 -15.67 -13.38
C TRP A 272 -14.50 -14.55 -13.48
N LEU A 273 -14.07 -13.32 -13.78
CA LEU A 273 -15.01 -12.22 -14.00
C LEU A 273 -15.87 -12.46 -15.24
N LYS A 274 -15.27 -12.89 -16.35
CA LYS A 274 -16.00 -13.27 -17.57
C LYS A 274 -16.97 -14.43 -17.36
N GLU A 275 -16.60 -15.39 -16.51
CA GLU A 275 -17.46 -16.52 -16.12
C GLU A 275 -18.55 -16.14 -15.09
N GLY A 276 -18.64 -14.88 -14.66
CA GLY A 276 -19.60 -14.44 -13.64
C GLY A 276 -19.30 -14.96 -12.22
N LYS A 277 -18.05 -15.38 -11.96
CA LYS A 277 -17.58 -15.98 -10.70
C LYS A 277 -16.84 -15.00 -9.80
N GLY A 278 -17.06 -13.69 -9.96
CA GLY A 278 -16.43 -12.66 -9.13
C GLY A 278 -16.65 -12.86 -7.63
N GLU A 279 -17.87 -13.25 -7.21
CA GLU A 279 -18.15 -13.52 -5.79
C GLU A 279 -17.34 -14.69 -5.24
N MET A 280 -17.04 -15.70 -6.05
CA MET A 280 -16.20 -16.82 -5.65
C MET A 280 -14.77 -16.35 -5.36
N ILE A 281 -14.26 -15.36 -6.09
CA ILE A 281 -12.96 -14.74 -5.80
C ILE A 281 -13.01 -14.07 -4.43
N ALA A 282 -14.03 -13.26 -4.17
CA ALA A 282 -14.20 -12.57 -2.89
C ALA A 282 -14.31 -13.56 -1.71
N ASP A 283 -15.06 -14.65 -1.85
CA ASP A 283 -15.18 -15.69 -0.84
C ASP A 283 -13.84 -16.39 -0.56
N LYS A 284 -13.06 -16.66 -1.61
CA LYS A 284 -11.73 -17.26 -1.48
C LYS A 284 -10.76 -16.32 -0.79
N VAL A 285 -10.77 -15.02 -1.12
CA VAL A 285 -9.99 -14.00 -0.40
C VAL A 285 -10.38 -13.98 1.08
N CYS A 286 -11.68 -13.91 1.39
CA CYS A 286 -12.17 -13.92 2.78
C CYS A 286 -11.68 -15.15 3.54
N ARG A 287 -11.72 -16.33 2.92
CA ARG A 287 -11.30 -17.59 3.54
C ARG A 287 -9.81 -17.62 3.81
N VAL A 288 -9.00 -17.23 2.83
CA VAL A 288 -7.54 -17.35 2.88
C VAL A 288 -6.91 -16.27 3.76
N TYR A 289 -7.41 -15.04 3.68
CA TYR A 289 -6.97 -13.91 4.51
C TYR A 289 -7.81 -13.75 5.79
N ARG A 290 -8.56 -14.80 6.20
CA ARG A 290 -9.47 -14.76 7.36
C ARG A 290 -8.80 -14.18 8.59
N ASN A 291 -7.59 -14.61 8.92
CA ASN A 291 -6.87 -14.17 10.12
C ASN A 291 -6.64 -12.66 10.09
N LEU A 292 -6.06 -12.15 9.00
CA LEU A 292 -5.83 -10.71 8.82
C LEU A 292 -7.14 -9.91 8.83
N ILE A 293 -8.17 -10.39 8.14
CA ILE A 293 -9.48 -9.72 8.10
C ILE A 293 -10.07 -9.65 9.51
N ASN A 294 -10.10 -10.77 10.22
CA ASN A 294 -10.70 -10.85 11.56
C ASN A 294 -9.96 -10.01 12.60
N THR A 295 -8.64 -9.78 12.43
CA THR A 295 -7.88 -8.84 13.26
C THR A 295 -8.44 -7.42 13.18
N TRP A 296 -8.84 -6.96 12.00
CA TRP A 296 -9.09 -5.53 11.76
C TRP A 296 -10.54 -5.17 11.42
N VAL A 297 -11.38 -6.10 10.97
CA VAL A 297 -12.71 -5.80 10.42
C VAL A 297 -13.69 -5.17 11.43
N LYS A 298 -13.45 -5.36 12.74
CA LYS A 298 -14.22 -4.71 13.81
C LYS A 298 -13.55 -3.47 14.39
N HIS A 299 -12.35 -3.11 13.90
CA HIS A 299 -11.67 -1.90 14.34
C HIS A 299 -12.36 -0.67 13.72
N PRO A 300 -12.84 0.31 14.53
CA PRO A 300 -13.65 1.42 14.02
C PRO A 300 -12.90 2.34 13.05
N ASN A 301 -11.56 2.35 13.14
CA ASN A 301 -10.71 3.19 12.30
C ASN A 301 -10.12 2.42 11.10
N VAL A 302 -10.55 1.18 10.83
CA VAL A 302 -10.08 0.43 9.65
C VAL A 302 -11.24 0.21 8.68
N ALA A 303 -11.06 0.63 7.43
CA ALA A 303 -11.94 0.28 6.33
C ALA A 303 -11.28 -0.80 5.47
N MET A 304 -12.02 -1.86 5.13
CA MET A 304 -11.49 -3.00 4.40
C MET A 304 -12.36 -3.33 3.18
N TRP A 305 -11.72 -3.58 2.04
CA TRP A 305 -12.39 -3.83 0.76
C TRP A 305 -11.73 -4.96 -0.02
N ILE A 306 -12.53 -5.69 -0.80
CA ILE A 306 -12.07 -6.56 -1.88
C ILE A 306 -12.49 -5.92 -3.20
N MET A 307 -11.54 -5.70 -4.10
CA MET A 307 -11.80 -5.16 -5.44
C MET A 307 -10.96 -5.91 -6.49
N PRO A 308 -11.55 -6.89 -7.19
CA PRO A 308 -10.88 -7.56 -8.30
C PRO A 308 -10.64 -6.58 -9.46
N VAL A 309 -9.45 -6.65 -10.09
CA VAL A 309 -9.09 -5.80 -11.23
C VAL A 309 -8.45 -6.61 -12.37
N GLU A 310 -8.79 -6.26 -13.61
CA GLU A 310 -8.26 -6.88 -14.82
C GLU A 310 -7.09 -6.05 -15.33
N THR A 311 -5.85 -6.46 -15.01
CA THR A 311 -4.64 -5.69 -15.34
C THR A 311 -4.22 -5.80 -16.81
N ALA A 312 -4.60 -6.87 -17.50
CA ALA A 312 -4.27 -7.06 -18.91
C ALA A 312 -5.53 -7.06 -19.79
N GLY A 313 -6.63 -7.66 -19.30
CA GLY A 313 -7.90 -7.79 -20.00
C GLY A 313 -7.90 -8.84 -21.10
N GLY A 314 -6.91 -8.82 -22.01
CA GLY A 314 -6.85 -9.73 -23.16
C GLY A 314 -6.27 -11.11 -22.90
N ILE A 315 -6.21 -11.56 -21.65
CA ILE A 315 -5.64 -12.86 -21.27
C ILE A 315 -6.57 -13.59 -20.31
N GLU A 316 -6.63 -14.90 -20.42
CA GLU A 316 -7.40 -15.75 -19.51
C GLU A 316 -6.51 -16.87 -18.98
N PHE A 317 -6.55 -17.11 -17.68
CA PHE A 317 -5.86 -18.25 -17.09
C PHE A 317 -6.38 -19.56 -17.70
N SER A 318 -5.45 -20.43 -18.13
CA SER A 318 -5.79 -21.73 -18.71
C SER A 318 -5.53 -22.87 -17.73
N LYS A 319 -4.31 -23.00 -17.22
CA LYS A 319 -3.91 -24.12 -16.36
C LYS A 319 -2.56 -23.90 -15.68
N PHE A 320 -2.30 -24.68 -14.65
CA PHE A 320 -0.96 -24.87 -14.09
C PHE A 320 -0.25 -26.04 -14.77
N MET A 321 1.06 -25.92 -14.94
CA MET A 321 1.94 -27.02 -15.35
C MET A 321 3.28 -26.90 -14.63
N ASP A 322 3.98 -28.02 -14.47
CA ASP A 322 5.29 -28.03 -13.81
C ASP A 322 6.29 -27.10 -14.52
N ALA A 323 7.06 -26.38 -13.71
CA ALA A 323 8.14 -25.53 -14.17
C ALA A 323 9.40 -26.39 -14.38
N LYS A 324 9.80 -26.59 -15.63
CA LYS A 324 11.01 -27.33 -16.00
C LYS A 324 11.99 -26.44 -16.75
N ARG A 325 13.26 -26.80 -16.75
CA ARG A 325 14.26 -26.30 -17.71
C ARG A 325 14.63 -27.44 -18.64
N VAL A 326 14.67 -27.13 -19.93
CA VAL A 326 15.20 -28.02 -20.96
C VAL A 326 16.56 -27.53 -21.39
N PHE A 327 17.54 -28.43 -21.40
CA PHE A 327 18.88 -28.19 -21.91
C PHE A 327 19.03 -28.97 -23.22
N LYS A 328 19.23 -28.24 -24.32
CA LYS A 328 19.24 -28.84 -25.67
C LYS A 328 20.57 -29.48 -26.05
N SER A 329 21.66 -29.07 -25.39
CA SER A 329 22.99 -29.65 -25.56
C SER A 329 23.79 -29.47 -24.28
N LYS A 330 24.96 -30.11 -24.19
CA LYS A 330 25.85 -29.99 -23.01
C LYS A 330 26.45 -28.58 -22.88
N GLU A 331 26.48 -27.83 -23.96
CA GLU A 331 26.97 -26.45 -24.05
C GLU A 331 25.89 -25.41 -23.67
N ASP A 332 24.62 -25.85 -23.54
CA ASP A 332 23.53 -25.01 -23.08
C ASP A 332 23.66 -24.78 -21.57
N GLY A 333 24.49 -23.82 -21.16
CA GLY A 333 24.75 -23.57 -19.74
C GLY A 333 23.56 -22.97 -18.97
N TYR A 334 22.55 -22.45 -19.67
CA TYR A 334 21.42 -21.75 -19.06
C TYR A 334 20.09 -22.44 -19.26
N GLY A 335 19.88 -23.28 -20.27
CA GLY A 335 18.60 -23.98 -20.46
C GLY A 335 17.39 -23.06 -20.65
N GLU A 336 16.39 -23.57 -21.34
CA GLU A 336 15.16 -22.83 -21.61
C GLU A 336 14.05 -23.28 -20.67
N SER A 337 13.31 -22.34 -20.09
CA SER A 337 12.19 -22.65 -19.21
C SER A 337 10.99 -23.13 -20.02
N CYS A 338 10.36 -24.19 -19.56
CA CYS A 338 9.25 -24.84 -20.26
C CYS A 338 8.35 -25.60 -19.28
N SER A 339 7.28 -26.18 -19.83
CA SER A 339 6.57 -27.28 -19.19
C SER A 339 6.57 -28.49 -20.12
N VAL A 340 6.55 -29.69 -19.54
CA VAL A 340 6.53 -30.95 -20.29
C VAL A 340 5.17 -31.61 -20.10
N ASN A 341 4.54 -32.04 -21.18
CA ASN A 341 3.35 -32.87 -21.10
C ASN A 341 3.77 -34.30 -20.71
N PRO A 342 3.35 -34.82 -19.55
CA PRO A 342 3.79 -36.13 -19.07
C PRO A 342 3.30 -37.30 -19.93
N LEU A 343 2.20 -37.11 -20.68
CA LEU A 343 1.62 -38.16 -21.51
C LEU A 343 2.27 -38.26 -22.90
N THR A 344 2.65 -37.12 -23.46
CA THR A 344 3.14 -37.05 -24.85
C THR A 344 4.63 -36.75 -24.97
N GLY A 345 5.31 -36.42 -23.86
CA GLY A 345 6.70 -35.96 -23.85
C GLY A 345 6.91 -34.65 -24.62
N THR A 346 5.82 -33.92 -24.89
CA THR A 346 5.86 -32.68 -25.67
C THR A 346 6.26 -31.51 -24.78
N ILE A 347 7.21 -30.72 -25.25
CA ILE A 347 7.75 -29.54 -24.58
C ILE A 347 6.93 -28.34 -25.02
N ILE A 348 6.52 -27.53 -24.06
CA ILE A 348 5.82 -26.27 -24.30
C ILE A 348 6.69 -25.16 -23.70
N TYR A 349 7.21 -24.30 -24.57
CA TYR A 349 8.02 -23.14 -24.18
C TYR A 349 7.15 -21.97 -23.73
N ARG A 350 7.73 -21.03 -22.97
CA ARG A 350 6.99 -19.89 -22.37
C ARG A 350 6.20 -19.05 -23.36
N ASP A 351 6.64 -18.97 -24.61
CA ASP A 351 5.99 -18.24 -25.70
C ASP A 351 4.86 -19.04 -26.37
N GLY A 352 4.63 -20.28 -25.95
CA GLY A 352 3.64 -21.19 -26.52
C GLY A 352 4.18 -22.11 -27.60
N ARG A 353 5.45 -21.98 -28.00
CA ARG A 353 6.06 -22.88 -28.98
C ARG A 353 6.04 -24.31 -28.45
N ILE A 354 5.64 -25.24 -29.31
CA ILE A 354 5.52 -26.66 -29.00
C ILE A 354 6.60 -27.42 -29.76
N GLU A 355 7.37 -28.24 -29.05
CA GLU A 355 8.42 -29.10 -29.63
C GLU A 355 8.29 -30.53 -29.11
N LYS A 356 8.54 -31.53 -29.94
CA LYS A 356 8.66 -32.92 -29.47
C LYS A 356 10.02 -33.08 -28.80
N GLY A 357 10.04 -33.65 -27.59
CA GLY A 357 11.28 -33.96 -26.90
C GLY A 357 12.16 -34.89 -27.73
N LYS A 358 13.48 -34.65 -27.67
CA LYS A 358 14.51 -35.52 -28.25
C LYS A 358 15.23 -36.27 -27.11
N ASN A 359 15.82 -37.41 -27.43
CA ASN A 359 16.45 -38.30 -26.44
C ASN A 359 17.67 -37.69 -25.74
N ASP A 360 18.29 -36.67 -26.34
CA ASP A 360 19.46 -35.96 -25.84
C ASP A 360 19.11 -34.77 -24.94
N TYR A 361 17.82 -34.43 -24.80
CA TYR A 361 17.39 -33.30 -23.97
C TYR A 361 17.40 -33.70 -22.50
N VAL A 362 18.02 -32.84 -21.69
CA VAL A 362 18.03 -32.99 -20.23
C VAL A 362 16.98 -32.06 -19.64
N PHE A 363 16.17 -32.58 -18.72
CA PHE A 363 15.14 -31.83 -18.03
C PHE A 363 15.44 -31.74 -16.54
N GLU A 364 15.37 -30.54 -16.00
CA GLU A 364 15.53 -30.27 -14.57
C GLU A 364 14.35 -29.41 -14.07
N ASP A 365 14.13 -29.39 -12.76
CA ASP A 365 13.18 -28.45 -12.16
C ASP A 365 13.68 -27.02 -12.31
N ASP A 366 12.81 -26.09 -12.74
CA ASP A 366 13.19 -24.69 -12.86
C ASP A 366 13.16 -24.01 -11.49
N LEU A 367 14.26 -24.12 -10.74
CA LEU A 367 14.41 -23.57 -9.39
C LEU A 367 14.17 -22.06 -9.31
N ARG A 368 14.20 -21.32 -10.43
CA ARG A 368 13.85 -19.88 -10.46
C ARG A 368 12.39 -19.60 -10.10
N TRP A 369 11.55 -20.63 -10.09
CA TRP A 369 10.15 -20.53 -9.69
C TRP A 369 9.93 -20.95 -8.24
N GLN A 370 10.92 -21.48 -7.52
CA GLN A 370 10.76 -21.73 -6.09
C GLN A 370 10.68 -20.40 -5.34
N GLN A 371 9.61 -20.23 -4.54
CA GLN A 371 9.46 -19.11 -3.61
C GLN A 371 9.75 -19.64 -2.19
N SER A 372 10.62 -18.95 -1.46
CA SER A 372 11.12 -19.31 -0.12
C SER A 372 12.22 -20.38 -0.06
N PHE A 373 13.25 -20.07 0.73
CA PHE A 373 14.36 -20.97 1.08
C PHE A 373 13.97 -22.05 2.11
N HIS A 374 12.90 -21.84 2.88
CA HIS A 374 12.56 -22.68 4.05
C HIS A 374 11.59 -23.81 3.72
N SER A 375 10.86 -23.68 2.60
CA SER A 375 10.00 -24.74 2.08
C SER A 375 10.09 -24.69 0.56
N PRO A 376 10.92 -25.54 -0.07
CA PRO A 376 11.06 -25.59 -1.52
C PRO A 376 9.80 -26.20 -2.11
N ILE A 377 8.69 -25.47 -2.05
CA ILE A 377 7.46 -25.82 -2.71
C ILE A 377 7.67 -25.45 -4.19
N PRO A 378 7.69 -26.44 -5.11
CA PRO A 378 7.78 -26.14 -6.52
C PRO A 378 6.54 -25.35 -6.92
N ILE A 379 6.76 -24.13 -7.42
CA ILE A 379 5.66 -23.30 -7.92
C ILE A 379 5.44 -23.64 -9.39
N PRO A 380 4.23 -24.07 -9.78
CA PRO A 380 3.92 -24.35 -11.18
C PRO A 380 3.89 -23.07 -12.01
N LEU A 381 4.10 -23.21 -13.31
CA LEU A 381 3.88 -22.12 -14.28
C LEU A 381 2.39 -21.94 -14.50
N ALA A 382 1.92 -20.70 -14.31
CA ALA A 382 0.59 -20.27 -14.71
C ALA A 382 0.58 -20.03 -16.23
N TRP A 383 -0.16 -20.85 -16.95
CA TRP A 383 -0.36 -20.71 -18.39
C TRP A 383 -1.64 -19.97 -18.68
N TYR A 384 -1.58 -19.05 -19.65
CA TYR A 384 -2.67 -18.19 -20.07
C TYR A 384 -2.96 -18.38 -21.56
N ARG A 385 -4.18 -18.05 -21.96
CA ARG A 385 -4.61 -17.95 -23.35
C ARG A 385 -4.91 -16.50 -23.71
N SER A 386 -4.54 -16.10 -24.92
CA SER A 386 -4.93 -14.80 -25.46
C SER A 386 -6.39 -14.85 -25.88
N THR A 387 -7.17 -13.84 -25.51
CA THR A 387 -8.55 -13.68 -25.99
C THR A 387 -8.62 -13.06 -27.38
N GLY A 388 -7.50 -12.50 -27.86
CA GLY A 388 -7.44 -11.69 -29.07
C GLY A 388 -7.81 -10.21 -28.87
N GLU A 389 -8.32 -9.82 -27.69
CA GLU A 389 -8.67 -8.42 -27.38
C GLU A 389 -7.44 -7.51 -27.20
N GLY A 390 -6.27 -8.10 -26.92
CA GLY A 390 -5.05 -7.36 -26.64
C GLY A 390 -5.10 -6.64 -25.28
N TYR A 391 -4.36 -5.54 -25.14
CA TYR A 391 -4.35 -4.80 -23.88
C TYR A 391 -5.65 -4.02 -23.69
N SER A 392 -6.46 -4.45 -22.72
CA SER A 392 -7.76 -3.84 -22.40
C SER A 392 -8.07 -3.96 -20.89
N PRO A 393 -7.29 -3.31 -20.01
CA PRO A 393 -7.52 -3.38 -18.57
C PRO A 393 -8.91 -2.85 -18.19
N ARG A 394 -9.46 -3.36 -17.09
CA ARG A 394 -10.79 -2.99 -16.57
C ARG A 394 -10.78 -2.91 -15.05
N LEU A 395 -11.60 -2.00 -14.52
CA LEU A 395 -11.82 -1.78 -13.08
C LEU A 395 -10.57 -1.30 -12.31
N CYS A 396 -9.44 -1.00 -12.99
CA CYS A 396 -8.22 -0.56 -12.32
C CYS A 396 -8.33 0.86 -11.74
N GLU A 397 -9.29 1.68 -12.18
CA GLU A 397 -9.57 2.99 -11.60
C GLU A 397 -10.26 2.92 -10.23
N GLN A 398 -11.00 1.83 -9.95
CA GLN A 398 -11.84 1.68 -8.77
C GLN A 398 -11.08 1.78 -7.44
N PRO A 399 -9.89 1.13 -7.26
CA PRO A 399 -9.06 1.32 -6.08
C PRO A 399 -8.81 2.79 -5.72
N VAL A 400 -8.50 3.62 -6.73
CA VAL A 400 -8.15 5.03 -6.53
C VAL A 400 -9.35 5.86 -6.17
N TYR A 401 -10.47 5.70 -6.90
CA TYR A 401 -11.71 6.39 -6.51
C TYR A 401 -12.09 6.10 -5.06
N ARG A 402 -11.90 4.85 -4.62
CA ARG A 402 -12.24 4.46 -3.26
C ARG A 402 -11.33 5.08 -2.22
N PHE A 403 -10.01 4.95 -2.38
CA PHE A 403 -9.12 5.50 -1.37
C PHE A 403 -9.12 7.04 -1.39
N LEU A 404 -9.40 7.70 -2.53
CA LEU A 404 -9.56 9.15 -2.58
C LEU A 404 -10.74 9.62 -1.72
N CYS A 405 -11.89 8.94 -1.84
CA CYS A 405 -13.04 9.20 -0.98
C CYS A 405 -12.70 8.97 0.51
N PHE A 406 -11.96 7.91 0.81
CA PHE A 406 -11.48 7.62 2.16
C PHE A 406 -10.56 8.71 2.70
N LEU A 407 -9.61 9.21 1.90
CA LEU A 407 -8.69 10.27 2.30
C LEU A 407 -9.45 11.58 2.55
N ALA A 408 -10.42 11.93 1.70
CA ALA A 408 -11.29 13.09 1.89
C ALA A 408 -12.05 13.02 3.22
N GLU A 409 -12.67 11.87 3.52
CA GLU A 409 -13.35 11.62 4.80
C GLU A 409 -12.39 11.71 6.00
N LYS A 410 -11.16 11.21 5.86
CA LYS A 410 -10.13 11.26 6.91
C LYS A 410 -9.70 12.69 7.21
N GLU A 411 -9.45 13.50 6.18
CA GLU A 411 -9.05 14.90 6.35
C GLU A 411 -10.16 15.72 7.02
N GLU A 412 -11.42 15.48 6.66
CA GLU A 412 -12.56 16.14 7.29
C GLU A 412 -12.60 15.88 8.80
N LEU A 413 -12.39 14.63 9.22
CA LEU A 413 -12.34 14.29 10.65
C LEU A 413 -11.19 14.98 11.38
N ILE A 414 -10.03 15.08 10.74
CA ILE A 414 -8.87 15.77 11.31
C ILE A 414 -9.17 17.26 11.48
N ASN A 415 -9.79 17.89 10.47
CA ASN A 415 -10.17 19.29 10.53
C ASN A 415 -11.24 19.54 11.61
N GLN A 416 -12.23 18.65 11.74
CA GLN A 416 -13.18 18.70 12.85
C GLN A 416 -12.48 18.60 14.21
N GLU A 417 -11.47 17.74 14.34
CA GLU A 417 -10.73 17.59 15.59
C GLU A 417 -9.83 18.80 15.91
N LYS A 418 -9.25 19.45 14.90
CA LYS A 418 -8.52 20.73 15.08
C LYS A 418 -9.44 21.83 15.63
N LEU A 419 -10.72 21.81 15.28
CA LEU A 419 -11.71 22.81 15.72
C LEU A 419 -12.24 22.52 17.13
N LYS A 420 -12.18 21.26 17.60
CA LYS A 420 -12.54 20.92 18.97
C LYS A 420 -11.49 21.49 19.93
N LYS A 421 -11.85 22.55 20.63
CA LYS A 421 -11.11 23.05 21.81
C LYS A 421 -11.29 22.04 22.96
N ASP A 422 -10.53 20.96 22.95
CA ASP A 422 -10.81 19.84 23.85
C ASP A 422 -10.33 20.11 25.29
N GLN A 423 -11.19 19.77 26.26
CA GLN A 423 -10.92 19.86 27.71
C GLN A 423 -10.00 18.73 28.21
N ASP A 424 -9.76 17.70 27.37
CA ASP A 424 -8.88 16.57 27.68
C ASP A 424 -7.45 16.82 27.15
N VAL A 425 -6.59 17.28 28.07
CA VAL A 425 -5.17 17.54 27.82
C VAL A 425 -4.42 16.29 27.32
N LYS A 426 -4.80 15.08 27.75
CA LYS A 426 -4.11 13.85 27.31
C LYS A 426 -4.45 13.53 25.86
N ARG A 427 -5.74 13.57 25.52
CA ARG A 427 -6.22 13.37 24.15
C ARG A 427 -5.64 14.42 23.20
N TRP A 428 -5.63 15.68 23.61
CA TRP A 428 -5.00 16.75 22.84
C TRP A 428 -3.49 16.53 22.65
N LYS A 429 -2.75 16.11 23.69
CA LYS A 429 -1.33 15.75 23.57
C LYS A 429 -1.10 14.58 22.59
N ARG A 430 -1.99 13.57 22.56
CA ARG A 430 -1.93 12.48 21.55
C ARG A 430 -2.21 13.01 20.16
N PHE A 431 -3.26 13.82 19.99
CA PHE A 431 -3.59 14.45 18.73
C PHE A 431 -2.46 15.33 18.19
N LEU A 432 -1.82 16.15 19.03
CA LEU A 432 -0.65 16.93 18.62
C LEU A 432 0.54 16.04 18.22
N ARG A 433 0.76 14.92 18.91
CA ARG A 433 1.80 13.95 18.53
C ARG A 433 1.49 13.29 17.19
N TYR A 434 0.22 12.94 16.97
CA TYR A 434 -0.27 12.46 15.68
C TYR A 434 -0.04 13.52 14.60
N LEU A 435 -0.50 14.76 14.80
CA LEU A 435 -0.34 15.86 13.87
C LEU A 435 1.11 16.17 13.53
N ARG A 436 2.04 15.98 14.48
CA ARG A 436 3.48 16.15 14.22
C ARG A 436 4.00 15.19 13.15
N ASN A 437 3.41 14.01 13.05
CA ASN A 437 3.78 12.98 12.08
C ASN A 437 2.76 12.88 10.93
N TYR A 438 1.59 13.51 11.07
CA TYR A 438 0.53 13.50 10.09
C TYR A 438 0.81 14.51 8.99
N ARG A 439 0.59 14.08 7.76
CA ARG A 439 0.78 14.88 6.56
C ARG A 439 -0.56 14.95 5.87
N SER A 440 -1.15 16.16 5.82
CA SER A 440 -2.41 16.36 5.11
C SER A 440 -2.19 15.97 3.63
N PRO A 441 -2.92 14.98 3.10
CA PRO A 441 -2.80 14.59 1.70
C PRO A 441 -3.22 15.70 0.74
N PHE A 442 -4.03 16.67 1.20
CA PHE A 442 -4.63 17.72 0.36
C PHE A 442 -4.07 19.12 0.64
N GLY A 443 -3.30 19.30 1.72
CA GLY A 443 -2.82 20.62 2.13
C GLY A 443 -3.98 21.60 2.34
N ASP A 444 -3.90 22.77 1.71
CA ASP A 444 -4.97 23.78 1.76
C ASP A 444 -6.19 23.44 0.89
N TYR A 445 -6.14 22.36 0.09
CA TYR A 445 -7.18 22.00 -0.89
C TYR A 445 -8.20 20.97 -0.38
N ALA A 446 -8.38 20.85 0.94
CA ALA A 446 -9.22 19.83 1.54
C ALA A 446 -10.69 19.90 1.03
N GLU A 447 -11.23 21.09 0.83
CA GLU A 447 -12.60 21.30 0.34
C GLU A 447 -12.76 20.88 -1.13
N GLU A 448 -11.78 21.17 -1.99
CA GLU A 448 -11.78 20.76 -3.39
C GLU A 448 -11.69 19.25 -3.54
N PHE A 449 -10.91 18.58 -2.69
CA PHE A 449 -10.83 17.12 -2.66
C PHE A 449 -12.07 16.46 -2.02
N LYS A 450 -12.74 17.13 -1.09
CA LYS A 450 -14.07 16.72 -0.62
C LYS A 450 -15.09 16.78 -1.75
N ALA A 451 -15.13 17.91 -2.47
CA ALA A 451 -15.99 18.06 -3.65
C ALA A 451 -15.67 17.02 -4.73
N LEU A 452 -14.39 16.66 -4.93
CA LEU A 452 -13.98 15.56 -5.79
C LEU A 452 -14.59 14.22 -5.34
N GLY A 453 -14.48 13.89 -4.05
CA GLY A 453 -15.08 12.68 -3.49
C GLY A 453 -16.59 12.64 -3.69
N ASP A 454 -17.28 13.77 -3.50
CA ASP A 454 -18.71 13.88 -3.72
C ASP A 454 -19.09 13.72 -5.19
N LYS A 455 -18.34 14.32 -6.12
CA LYS A 455 -18.50 14.11 -7.58
C LYS A 455 -18.34 12.64 -7.96
N ILE A 456 -17.33 11.97 -7.41
CA ILE A 456 -17.08 10.53 -7.66
C ILE A 456 -18.30 9.69 -7.20
N ARG A 457 -18.84 9.97 -6.00
CA ARG A 457 -20.02 9.27 -5.48
C ARG A 457 -21.29 9.58 -6.27
N GLN A 458 -21.57 10.85 -6.53
CA GLN A 458 -22.77 11.30 -7.26
C GLN A 458 -22.77 10.84 -8.72
N GLY A 459 -21.60 10.75 -9.34
CA GLY A 459 -21.43 10.24 -10.69
C GLY A 459 -21.57 8.71 -10.81
N ASN A 460 -21.82 7.99 -9.71
CA ASN A 460 -21.86 6.53 -9.65
C ASN A 460 -20.59 5.88 -10.26
N LEU A 461 -19.44 6.52 -10.06
CA LEU A 461 -18.17 6.04 -10.62
C LEU A 461 -17.53 4.92 -9.79
N ILE A 462 -17.93 4.82 -8.51
CA ILE A 462 -17.50 3.74 -7.62
C ILE A 462 -18.49 2.57 -7.73
N LYS A 463 -17.96 1.41 -8.07
CA LYS A 463 -18.67 0.14 -7.96
C LYS A 463 -18.71 -0.28 -6.49
N GLU A 464 -19.91 -0.42 -5.95
CA GLU A 464 -20.13 -0.81 -4.54
C GLU A 464 -20.34 -2.33 -4.35
N SER A 465 -20.75 -3.05 -5.41
CA SER A 465 -21.08 -4.47 -5.34
C SER A 465 -20.98 -5.18 -6.70
N GLY A 466 -20.98 -6.51 -6.67
CA GLY A 466 -20.93 -7.37 -7.87
C GLY A 466 -19.50 -7.52 -8.40
N ASP A 467 -19.29 -8.53 -9.24
CA ASP A 467 -17.96 -8.89 -9.76
C ASP A 467 -16.92 -9.12 -8.65
N GLY A 468 -17.37 -9.53 -7.45
CA GLY A 468 -16.50 -9.73 -6.29
C GLY A 468 -16.13 -8.46 -5.52
N PHE A 469 -16.72 -7.31 -5.87
CA PHE A 469 -16.58 -6.08 -5.08
C PHE A 469 -17.31 -6.25 -3.76
N ARG A 470 -16.57 -6.11 -2.65
CA ARG A 470 -17.12 -6.38 -1.32
C ARG A 470 -16.50 -5.49 -0.26
N LYS A 471 -17.36 -4.77 0.48
CA LYS A 471 -16.98 -4.18 1.77
C LYS A 471 -16.89 -5.26 2.83
N LEU A 472 -15.82 -5.25 3.62
CA LEU A 472 -15.70 -6.16 4.76
C LEU A 472 -16.12 -5.42 6.04
N THR A 473 -17.20 -5.88 6.67
CA THR A 473 -17.77 -5.28 7.90
C THR A 473 -17.97 -6.30 9.02
N GLU A 474 -17.75 -7.58 8.74
CA GLU A 474 -18.06 -8.69 9.64
C GLU A 474 -16.91 -9.68 9.77
N ILE A 475 -16.89 -10.37 10.90
CA ILE A 475 -15.95 -11.46 11.16
C ILE A 475 -16.28 -12.61 10.20
N ILE A 476 -15.27 -13.10 9.51
CA ILE A 476 -15.36 -14.26 8.63
C ILE A 476 -15.30 -15.51 9.50
N LYS A 477 -16.37 -16.31 9.45
CA LYS A 477 -16.49 -17.60 10.16
C LYS A 477 -15.58 -18.66 9.55
#